data_AF-A0A382I236-F1
#
_entry.id   AF-A0A382I236-F1
#
_cell.length_a   1.000
_cell.length_b   1.000
_cell.length_c   1.000
_cell.angle_alpha   90.00
_cell.angle_beta   90.00
_cell.angle_gamma   90.00
#
_symmetry.space_group_name_H-M   'P 1'
#
loop_
_entity.id
_entity.type
_entity.pdbx_description
1 polymer ?
#
loop_
_entity_poly.entity_id
_entity_poly.type
_entity_poly.pdbx_seq_one_letter_code
_entity_poly.pdbx_strand_id
1 'polypeptide(L)' 'MSKKNVTEANQRFYDAFNKNDIELMIGVWLNDSASQCIHPKWDVLTGFDNIMISWQKIFASAQDLEIKLSH' A
#
# COMPACT_ATOMS: atom_id res chain seq x y z
N MET A 1 18.59 8.42 4.21
CA MET A 1 17.38 8.83 3.47
C MET A 1 17.07 10.28 3.79
N SER A 2 16.68 11.08 2.79
CA SER A 2 16.23 12.47 3.01
C SER A 2 14.71 12.52 3.26
N LYS A 3 14.19 13.62 3.84
CA LYS A 3 12.73 13.84 3.98
C LYS A 3 12.02 13.73 2.62
N LYS A 4 12.63 14.28 1.57
CA LYS A 4 12.10 14.23 0.20
C LYS A 4 11.91 12.79 -0.28
N ASN A 5 12.89 11.91 -0.06
CA ASN A 5 12.80 10.51 -0.50
C ASN A 5 11.65 9.77 0.21
N VAL A 6 11.38 10.08 1.48
CA VAL A 6 10.26 9.48 2.23
C VAL A 6 8.92 9.97 1.70
N THR A 7 8.79 11.28 1.44
CA THR A 7 7.57 11.86 0.86
C THR A 7 7.28 11.29 -0.54
N GLU A 8 8.31 11.12 -1.38
CA GLU A 8 8.16 10.50 -2.70
C GLU A 8 7.74 9.02 -2.61
N ALA A 9 8.28 8.26 -1.65
CA ALA A 9 7.86 6.88 -1.43
C ALA A 9 6.38 6.81 -0.96
N ASN A 10 5.98 7.72 -0.06
CA ASN A 10 4.60 7.83 0.39
C ASN A 10 3.65 8.22 -0.76
N GLN A 11 4.05 9.14 -1.63
CA GLN A 11 3.27 9.50 -2.81
C GLN A 11 3.05 8.29 -3.72
N ARG A 12 4.11 7.49 -3.98
CA ARG A 12 3.99 6.26 -4.80
C ARG A 12 3.04 5.23 -4.20
N PHE A 13 3.02 5.10 -2.87
CA PHE A 13 2.06 4.23 -2.18
C PHE A 13 0.62 4.63 -2.46
N TYR A 14 0.29 5.92 -2.29
CA TYR A 14 -1.08 6.41 -2.51
C TYR A 14 -1.44 6.52 -4.00
N ASP A 15 -0.47 6.72 -4.89
CA ASP A 15 -0.68 6.62 -6.33
C ASP A 15 -1.08 5.19 -6.75
N ALA A 16 -0.42 4.17 -6.19
CA ALA A 16 -0.77 2.77 -6.40
C ALA A 16 -2.17 2.45 -5.86
N PHE A 17 -2.47 2.94 -4.66
CA PHE A 17 -3.79 2.80 -4.03
C PHE A 17 -4.90 3.44 -4.87
N ASN A 18 -4.76 4.72 -5.23
CA ASN A 18 -5.78 5.47 -5.99
C ASN A 18 -6.03 4.89 -7.39
N LYS A 19 -5.06 4.18 -7.96
CA LYS A 19 -5.19 3.50 -9.26
C LYS A 19 -5.71 2.07 -9.14
N ASN A 20 -5.88 1.54 -7.93
CA ASN A 20 -6.14 0.13 -7.68
C ASN A 20 -5.11 -0.79 -8.39
N ASP A 21 -3.86 -0.35 -8.47
CA ASP A 21 -2.81 -1.01 -9.27
C ASP A 21 -1.93 -1.88 -8.37
N ILE A 22 -2.10 -3.19 -8.48
CA ILE A 22 -1.35 -4.15 -7.67
C ILE A 22 0.13 -4.23 -8.04
N GLU A 23 0.48 -4.03 -9.32
CA GLU A 23 1.87 -4.07 -9.77
C GLU A 23 2.64 -2.88 -9.20
N LEU A 24 2.02 -1.69 -9.20
CA LEU A 24 2.58 -0.52 -8.54
C LEU A 24 2.71 -0.74 -7.02
N MET A 25 1.70 -1.34 -6.38
CA MET A 25 1.72 -1.61 -4.94
C MET A 25 2.84 -2.59 -4.57
N ILE A 26 3.04 -3.65 -5.37
CA ILE A 26 4.15 -4.60 -5.22
C ILE A 26 5.49 -3.88 -5.24
N GLY A 27 5.68 -2.91 -6.15
CA GLY A 27 6.91 -2.13 -6.25
C GLY A 27 7.18 -1.17 -5.09
N VAL A 28 6.18 -0.89 -4.24
CA VAL A 28 6.32 0.00 -3.07
C VAL A 28 6.72 -0.78 -1.81
N TRP A 29 6.23 -2.00 -1.66
CA TRP A 29 6.46 -2.79 -0.45
C TRP A 29 7.80 -3.50 -0.46
N LEU A 30 8.44 -3.57 0.71
CA LEU A 30 9.59 -4.43 0.92
C LEU A 30 9.11 -5.90 0.90
N ASN A 31 9.69 -6.70 0.00
CA ASN A 31 9.46 -8.14 -0.06
C ASN A 31 10.25 -8.87 1.06
N ASP A 32 9.72 -8.79 2.27
CA ASP A 32 10.30 -9.39 3.47
C ASP A 32 9.20 -9.99 4.36
N SER A 33 9.55 -11.07 5.05
CA SER A 33 8.70 -11.75 6.04
C SER A 33 8.33 -10.87 7.24
N ALA A 34 9.15 -9.86 7.56
CA ALA A 34 8.95 -8.93 8.66
C ALA A 34 8.07 -7.72 8.30
N SER A 35 7.71 -7.52 7.02
CA SER A 35 6.79 -6.46 6.61
C SER A 35 5.43 -6.65 7.29
N GLN A 36 4.81 -5.55 7.75
CA GLN A 36 3.51 -5.58 8.43
C GLN A 36 2.53 -4.56 7.85
N CYS A 37 1.24 -4.91 7.84
CA CYS A 37 0.17 -4.02 7.39
C CYS A 37 -1.05 -4.17 8.31
N ILE A 38 -1.71 -3.05 8.62
CA ILE A 38 -2.97 -3.03 9.37
C ILE A 38 -3.95 -2.17 8.58
N HIS A 39 -5.00 -2.82 8.07
CA HIS A 39 -6.14 -2.12 7.47
C HIS A 39 -7.14 -1.73 8.56
N PRO A 40 -7.96 -0.68 8.36
CA PRO A 40 -9.00 -0.34 9.31
C PRO A 40 -9.92 -1.54 9.60
N LYS A 41 -10.07 -1.88 10.88
CA LYS A 41 -10.88 -3.01 11.41
C LYS A 41 -10.33 -4.42 11.13
N TRP A 42 -9.11 -4.56 10.62
CA TRP A 42 -8.47 -5.86 10.39
C TRP A 42 -7.41 -6.13 11.45
N ASP A 43 -7.09 -7.41 11.65
CA ASP A 43 -5.91 -7.83 12.42
C ASP A 43 -4.62 -7.49 11.66
N VAL A 44 -3.48 -7.53 12.37
CA VAL A 44 -2.17 -7.31 11.75
C VAL A 44 -1.84 -8.43 10.76
N LEU A 45 -1.47 -8.02 9.55
CA LEU A 45 -0.91 -8.89 8.53
C LEU A 45 0.61 -8.83 8.62
N THR A 46 1.26 -9.99 8.53
CA THR A 46 2.72 -10.11 8.54
C THR A 46 3.19 -10.90 7.31
N GLY A 47 4.28 -10.45 6.71
CA GLY A 47 4.87 -11.01 5.50
C GLY A 47 4.29 -10.43 4.22
N PHE A 48 5.16 -10.21 3.23
CA PHE A 48 4.83 -9.60 1.94
C PHE A 48 3.62 -10.26 1.25
N ASP A 49 3.59 -11.57 1.15
CA ASP A 49 2.54 -12.30 0.43
C ASP A 49 1.14 -12.05 1.02
N ASN A 50 1.02 -12.10 2.35
CA ASN A 50 -0.25 -11.83 3.04
C ASN A 50 -0.72 -10.40 2.82
N ILE A 51 0.21 -9.45 2.79
CA ILE A 51 -0.07 -8.04 2.54
C ILE A 51 -0.54 -7.86 1.09
N MET A 52 0.12 -8.48 0.10
CA MET A 52 -0.28 -8.37 -1.30
C MET A 52 -1.66 -9.00 -1.55
N ILE A 53 -1.94 -10.16 -0.96
CA ILE A 53 -3.27 -10.78 -1.02
C ILE A 53 -4.35 -9.85 -0.45
N SER A 54 -4.05 -9.12 0.63
CA SER A 54 -5.00 -8.15 1.19
C SER A 54 -5.27 -6.97 0.24
N TRP A 55 -4.25 -6.44 -0.41
CA TRP A 55 -4.40 -5.36 -1.38
C TRP A 55 -5.16 -5.81 -2.62
N GLN A 56 -4.90 -7.01 -3.14
CA GLN A 56 -5.69 -7.59 -4.23
C GLN A 56 -7.17 -7.67 -3.88
N LYS A 57 -7.52 -8.12 -2.67
CA LYS A 57 -8.91 -8.16 -2.19
C LYS A 57 -9.53 -6.76 -2.11
N ILE A 58 -8.80 -5.79 -1.57
CA ILE A 58 -9.26 -4.40 -1.47
C ILE A 58 -9.51 -3.84 -2.87
N PHE A 59 -8.53 -3.93 -3.78
CA PHE A 59 -8.64 -3.40 -5.14
C PHE A 59 -9.72 -4.09 -5.99
N ALA A 60 -10.00 -5.37 -5.75
CA ALA A 60 -11.11 -6.07 -6.40
C ALA A 60 -12.50 -5.63 -5.90
N SER A 61 -12.58 -5.00 -4.71
CA SER A 61 -13.84 -4.61 -4.06
C SER A 61 -14.04 -3.09 -3.97
N ALA A 62 -13.00 -2.30 -4.25
CA ALA A 62 -13.00 -0.86 -4.03
C ALA A 62 -13.93 -0.14 -5.03
N GLN A 63 -14.82 0.68 -4.48
CA GLN A 63 -15.50 1.76 -5.22
C GLN A 63 -14.62 3.02 -5.17
N ASP A 64 -14.73 3.88 -6.18
CA ASP A 64 -13.91 5.08 -6.42
C ASP A 64 -13.61 5.88 -5.13
N LEU A 65 -12.46 5.58 -4.51
CA LEU A 65 -11.93 6.29 -3.35
C LEU A 65 -10.61 6.92 -3.75
N GLU A 66 -10.53 8.24 -3.65
CA GLU A 66 -9.30 8.99 -3.91
C GLU A 66 -8.76 9.57 -2.59
N ILE A 67 -7.52 9.26 -2.27
CA ILE A 67 -6.79 9.84 -1.13
C ILE A 67 -5.87 10.94 -1.65
N LYS A 68 -6.00 12.16 -1.09
CA LYS A 68 -5.13 13.30 -1.36
C LYS A 68 -4.21 13.58 -0.19
N LEU A 69 -2.93 13.73 -0.47
CA LEU A 69 -1.90 14.06 0.50
C LEU A 69 -1.77 15.59 0.63
N SER A 70 -1.58 16.09 1.85
CA SER A 70 -1.54 17.53 2.15
C SER A 70 -0.14 18.02 2.54
N HIS A 71 0.91 17.45 1.92
CA HIS A 71 2.30 17.66 2.30
C HIS A 71 2.73 19.12 2.38
#